data_AF-A0A2N6DJB4-F1
#
_entry.id   AF-A0A2N6DJB4-F1
#
_cell.length_a   1.000
_cell.length_b   1.000
_cell.length_c   1.000
_cell.angle_alpha   90.00
_cell.angle_beta   90.00
_cell.angle_gamma   90.00
#
_symmetry.space_group_name_H-M   'P 1'
#
loop_
_entity.id
_entity.type
_entity.pdbx_description
1 polymer ?
#
loop_
_entity_poly.entity_id
_entity_poly.type
_entity_poly.pdbx_seq_one_letter_code
_entity_poly.pdbx_strand_id
1 'polypeptide(L)' 'AFGRTAEMCGEYITKGMPILIEGRLSYNTWEHEGQKRSKHEVVAENIQFVSRRNDSGDSGSSYKEPSADSIDEDDIPF' A
#
# COMPACT_ATOMS: atom_id res chain seq x y z
N ALA A 1 -9.66 21.97 -2.46
CA ALA A 1 -8.20 21.98 -2.59
C ALA A 1 -7.69 20.58 -2.22
N PHE A 2 -6.78 19.97 -3.01
CA PHE A 2 -6.30 18.59 -2.79
C PHE A 2 -5.18 18.46 -1.75
N GLY A 3 -4.77 19.57 -1.12
CA GLY A 3 -3.95 19.60 0.09
C GLY A 3 -2.61 18.87 0.02
N ARG A 4 -2.05 18.59 1.20
CA ARG A 4 -0.76 17.91 1.43
C ARG A 4 -0.68 16.51 0.79
N THR A 5 -1.83 15.84 0.66
CA THR A 5 -1.91 14.49 0.07
C THR A 5 -1.48 14.50 -1.40
N ALA A 6 -1.84 15.54 -2.17
CA ALA A 6 -1.43 15.66 -3.57
C ALA A 6 0.08 15.86 -3.75
N GLU A 7 0.70 16.64 -2.86
CA GLU A 7 2.16 16.86 -2.86
C GLU A 7 2.91 15.56 -2.57
N MET A 8 2.49 14.82 -1.52
CA MET A 8 3.08 13.51 -1.21
C MET A 8 2.94 12.51 -2.36
N CYS A 9 1.82 12.53 -3.08
CA CYS A 9 1.66 11.65 -4.24
C CYS A 9 2.69 11.95 -5.33
N GLY A 10 2.95 13.23 -5.61
CA GLY A 10 3.93 13.64 -6.61
C GLY A 10 5.38 13.28 -6.23
N GLU A 11 5.71 13.33 -4.94
CA GLU A 11 7.05 13.04 -4.45
C GLU A 11 7.36 11.54 -4.34
N TYR A 12 6.40 10.71 -3.90
CA TYR A 12 6.68 9.33 -3.47
C TYR A 12 6.00 8.25 -4.33
N ILE A 13 4.95 8.55 -5.08
CA ILE A 13 4.22 7.53 -5.87
C ILE A 13 4.80 7.46 -7.27
N THR A 14 5.23 6.26 -7.66
CA THR A 14 5.68 5.96 -9.03
C THR A 14 4.79 4.89 -9.67
N LYS A 15 4.84 4.81 -11.01
CA LYS A 15 4.07 3.82 -11.76
C LYS A 15 4.39 2.40 -11.29
N GLY A 16 3.34 1.64 -10.96
CA GLY A 16 3.46 0.24 -10.53
C GLY A 16 3.62 0.05 -9.01
N MET A 17 3.73 1.14 -8.24
CA MET A 17 3.70 1.08 -6.79
C MET A 17 2.30 0.68 -6.31
N PRO A 18 2.17 -0.36 -5.46
CA PRO A 18 0.89 -0.68 -4.85
C PRO A 18 0.58 0.30 -3.72
N ILE A 19 -0.62 0.87 -3.78
CA ILE A 19 -1.15 1.83 -2.81
C ILE A 19 -2.60 1.48 -2.51
N LEU A 20 -3.03 1.74 -1.29
CA LEU A 20 -4.42 1.72 -0.88
C LEU A 20 -4.94 3.15 -0.97
N ILE A 21 -6.08 3.34 -1.63
CA ILE A 21 -6.75 4.64 -1.74
C ILE A 21 -8.13 4.50 -1.10
N GLU A 22 -8.43 5.37 -0.14
CA GLU A 22 -9.73 5.50 0.49
C GLU A 22 -10.33 6.87 0.13
N GLY A 23 -11.62 6.89 -0.17
CA GLY A 23 -12.29 8.12 -0.56
C GLY A 23 -13.65 7.85 -1.20
N ARG A 24 -14.07 8.73 -2.11
CA ARG A 24 -15.42 8.71 -2.69
C ARG A 24 -15.40 8.45 -4.18
N LEU A 25 -16.25 7.55 -4.64
CA LEU A 25 -16.52 7.36 -6.06
C LEU A 25 -17.36 8.52 -6.59
N SER A 26 -16.88 9.14 -7.65
CA SER A 26 -17.54 10.23 -8.36
C SER A 26 -17.81 9.80 -9.80
N TYR A 27 -19.02 10.07 -10.27
CA TYR A 27 -19.39 9.91 -11.66
C TYR A 27 -19.61 11.31 -12.25
N ASN A 28 -18.76 11.68 -13.21
CA ASN A 28 -18.85 12.96 -13.89
C ASN A 28 -19.31 12.76 -15.33
N THR A 29 -20.26 13.57 -15.78
CA THR A 29 -20.74 13.58 -17.17
C THR A 29 -20.66 15.00 -17.70
N TRP A 30 -20.08 15.16 -18.88
CA TRP A 30 -19.96 16.45 -19.55
C TRP A 30 -20.13 16.30 -21.06
N GLU A 31 -20.29 17.42 -21.76
CA GLU A 31 -20.34 17.45 -23.22
C GLU A 31 -19.02 17.96 -23.78
N HIS A 32 -18.49 17.27 -24.79
CA HIS A 32 -17.29 17.67 -25.51
C HIS A 32 -17.50 17.44 -27.00
N GLU A 33 -17.39 18.51 -27.80
CA GLU A 33 -17.60 18.47 -29.26
C GLU A 33 -18.96 17.87 -29.67
N GLY A 34 -20.03 18.23 -28.96
CA GLY A 34 -21.38 17.73 -29.22
C GLY A 34 -21.63 16.28 -28.77
N GLN A 35 -20.65 15.64 -28.16
CA GLN A 35 -20.75 14.26 -27.66
C GLN A 35 -20.80 14.25 -26.13
N LYS A 36 -21.75 13.50 -25.57
CA LYS A 36 -21.77 13.22 -24.12
C LYS A 36 -20.63 12.26 -23.76
N ARG A 37 -19.85 12.66 -22.76
CA ARG A 37 -18.74 11.90 -22.18
C ARG A 37 -19.00 11.66 -20.71
N SER A 38 -18.47 10.57 -20.20
CA SER A 38 -18.58 10.18 -18.80
C SER A 38 -17.26 9.65 -18.26
N LYS A 39 -16.97 9.93 -16.99
CA LYS A 39 -15.78 9.42 -16.30
C LYS A 39 -16.14 9.00 -14.89
N HIS A 40 -15.61 7.86 -14.48
CA HIS A 40 -15.60 7.42 -13.10
C HIS A 40 -14.26 7.81 -12.49
N GLU A 41 -14.29 8.50 -11.35
CA GLU A 41 -13.11 8.96 -10.63
C GLU A 41 -13.25 8.62 -9.15
N VAL A 42 -12.13 8.37 -8.47
CA VAL A 42 -12.11 8.28 -7.02
C VAL A 42 -11.47 9.55 -6.49
N VAL A 43 -12.23 10.33 -5.74
CA VAL A 43 -11.71 11.48 -5.00
C VAL A 43 -11.06 10.95 -3.74
N ALA A 44 -9.73 10.93 -3.72
CA ALA A 44 -8.96 10.39 -2.60
C ALA A 44 -9.04 11.31 -1.38
N GLU A 45 -9.43 10.73 -0.24
CA GLU A 45 -9.41 11.37 1.08
C GLU A 45 -8.19 10.91 1.88
N ASN A 46 -7.81 9.63 1.76
CA ASN A 46 -6.63 9.04 2.39
C ASN A 46 -5.89 8.10 1.43
N ILE A 47 -4.56 8.05 1.56
CA ILE A 47 -3.69 7.20 0.74
C ILE A 47 -2.67 6.54 1.65
N GLN A 48 -2.53 5.22 1.53
CA GLN A 48 -1.58 4.43 2.30
C GLN A 48 -0.68 3.64 1.37
N PHE A 49 0.62 3.63 1.65
CA PHE A 49 1.57 2.81 0.91
C PHE A 49 1.44 1.36 1.33
N VAL A 50 1.24 0.47 0.37
CA VAL A 50 1.20 -0.97 0.64
C VAL A 50 2.58 -1.51 0.30
N SER A 51 3.31 -2.02 1.29
CA SER A 51 4.54 -2.75 1.00
C SER A 51 4.16 -4.06 0.31
N ARG A 52 4.81 -4.36 -0.83
CA ARG A 52 4.79 -5.75 -1.32
C ARG A 52 5.52 -6.54 -0.26
N ARG A 53 4.81 -7.41 0.45
CA ARG A 53 5.45 -8.45 1.25
C ARG A 53 6.42 -9.13 0.29
N ASN A 54 7.71 -8.94 0.54
CA ASN A 54 8.76 -9.58 -0.24
C ASN A 54 8.43 -11.07 -0.18
N ASP A 55 8.04 -11.66 -1.31
CA ASP A 55 8.19 -13.09 -1.49
C ASP A 55 9.70 -13.29 -1.55
N SER A 56 10.30 -13.35 -0.37
CA SER A 56 11.73 -13.56 -0.15
C SER A 56 12.03 -14.99 -0.59
N GLY A 57 12.15 -15.15 -1.91
CA GLY A 57 12.75 -16.29 -2.57
C GLY A 57 13.96 -15.85 -3.37
N ASP A 58 14.85 -15.02 -2.80
CA ASP A 58 16.29 -15.07 -3.14
C ASP A 58 17.15 -14.35 -2.07
N SER A 59 17.81 -15.18 -1.26
CA SER A 59 19.20 -15.10 -0.77
C SER A 59 19.85 -13.74 -0.53
N GLY A 60 20.11 -13.43 0.76
CA GLY A 60 21.25 -12.59 1.13
C GLY A 60 21.00 -11.55 2.21
N SER A 61 20.60 -11.96 3.40
CA SER A 61 20.86 -11.15 4.60
C SER A 61 21.03 -12.07 5.80
N SER A 62 22.26 -12.10 6.32
CA SER A 62 22.67 -12.83 7.50
C SER A 62 21.97 -12.28 8.73
N TYR A 63 20.82 -12.83 9.07
CA TYR A 63 20.25 -12.68 10.42
C TYR A 63 20.80 -13.84 11.26
N LYS A 64 21.80 -13.51 12.09
CA LYS A 64 22.25 -14.39 13.17
C LYS A 64 21.09 -14.49 14.17
N GLU A 65 20.33 -15.57 14.07
CA GLU A 65 19.33 -15.95 15.05
C GLU A 65 20.02 -16.18 16.40
N PRO A 66 19.60 -15.52 17.50
CA PRO A 66 20.06 -15.91 18.82
C PRO A 66 19.52 -17.31 19.08
N SER A 67 20.42 -18.26 19.32
CA SER A 67 20.08 -19.61 19.78
C SER A 67 19.15 -19.51 20.98
N ALA A 68 17.91 -19.95 20.81
CA ALA A 68 17.01 -20.20 21.92
C ALA A 68 17.71 -21.24 22.82
N ASP A 69 18.02 -20.85 24.05
CA ASP A 69 18.36 -21.79 25.11
C ASP A 69 17.29 -22.88 25.12
N SER A 70 17.74 -24.11 24.94
CA SER A 70 16.95 -25.32 25.10
C SER A 70 16.24 -25.24 26.46
N ILE A 71 14.92 -25.11 26.43
CA ILE A 71 14.10 -25.31 27.62
C ILE A 71 14.30 -26.78 27.98
N ASP A 72 14.98 -27.05 29.10
CA ASP A 72 15.16 -28.41 29.60
C ASP A 72 13.76 -29.01 29.85
N GLU A 73 13.48 -30.18 29.27
CA GLU A 73 12.19 -30.88 29.37
C GLU A 73 11.78 -31.20 30.82
N ASP A 74 12.69 -31.00 31.78
CA ASP A 74 12.50 -31.15 33.23
C ASP A 74 11.78 -29.96 33.90
N ASP A 75 11.64 -28.80 33.23
CA ASP A 75 10.96 -27.61 33.76
C ASP A 75 9.48 -27.50 33.33
N ILE A 76 8.95 -28.52 32.64
CA ILE A 76 7.54 -28.62 32.25
C ILE A 76 6.77 -29.39 33.33
N PRO A 77 5.93 -28.75 34.17
CA PRO A 77 5.08 -29.47 35.11
C PRO A 77 4.00 -30.29 34.37
N PHE A 78 3.73 -31.50 34.89
CA PHE A 78 2.70 -32.44 34.40
C PHE A 78 1.31 -31.83 34.22
#